data_AF-A0A2X3JXK2-F1
#
_entry.id   AF-A0A2X3JXK2-F1
#
_cell.length_a   1.000
_cell.length_b   1.000
_cell.length_c   1.000
_cell.angle_alpha   90.00
_cell.angle_beta   90.00
_cell.angle_gamma   90.00
#
_symmetry.space_group_name_H-M   'P 1'
#
loop_
_entity.id
_entity.type
_entity.pdbx_description
1 polymer ?
#
loop_
_entity_poly.entity_id
_entity_poly.type
_entity_poly.pdbx_seq_one_letter_code
_entity_poly.pdbx_strand_id
1 'polypeptide(L)'
;MQTEAQPTRTRILNAAREIFSENGFHSASMKAICKSCAISPGTLYHHFISKEALIQAIILQDQERALARFREPIEGIHFVDYMVESIVSLTHEAFGQRALVVEIMAEGMRNPQVAAMLKNKHMTITELLPSGCVMPSKKAR
;
A
#
# COMPACT_ATOMS: atom_id res chain seq x y z
N MET A 1 10.45 30.72 6.37
CA MET A 1 10.04 29.32 6.23
C MET A 1 10.48 28.84 4.86
N GLN A 2 11.51 28.00 4.77
CA GLN A 2 11.90 27.34 3.51
C GLN A 2 11.10 26.04 3.44
N THR A 3 10.22 25.93 2.44
CA THR A 3 9.50 24.68 2.16
C THR A 3 10.50 23.74 1.50
N GLU A 4 11.06 22.77 2.23
CA GLU A 4 11.90 21.74 1.63
C GLU A 4 11.10 21.03 0.53
N ALA A 5 11.63 21.04 -0.69
CA ALA A 5 10.98 20.38 -1.82
C ALA A 5 10.85 18.88 -1.51
N GLN A 6 9.64 18.32 -1.61
CA GLN A 6 9.42 16.90 -1.40
C GLN A 6 10.33 16.06 -2.33
N PRO A 7 10.97 14.99 -1.83
CA PRO A 7 11.80 14.12 -2.65
C PRO A 7 11.05 13.62 -3.89
N THR A 8 11.72 13.56 -5.04
CA THR A 8 11.13 13.13 -6.33
C THR A 8 10.42 11.79 -6.22
N ARG A 9 11.01 10.83 -5.49
CA ARG A 9 10.40 9.52 -5.23
C ARG A 9 9.04 9.65 -4.53
N THR A 10 8.91 10.53 -3.54
CA THR A 10 7.66 10.77 -2.81
C THR A 10 6.60 11.38 -3.71
N ARG A 11 6.98 12.36 -4.55
CA ARG A 11 6.08 12.97 -5.54
C ARG A 11 5.54 11.94 -6.53
N ILE A 12 6.41 11.05 -7.01
CA ILE A 12 6.00 9.95 -7.90
C ILE A 12 4.99 9.03 -7.22
N LEU A 13 5.27 8.59 -5.98
CA LEU A 13 4.38 7.70 -5.25
C LEU A 13 3.02 8.35 -4.96
N ASN A 14 2.98 9.64 -4.62
CA ASN A 14 1.73 10.36 -4.41
C ASN A 14 0.90 10.43 -5.71
N ALA A 15 1.51 10.81 -6.84
CA ALA A 15 0.84 10.83 -8.13
C ALA A 15 0.37 9.43 -8.57
N ALA A 16 1.15 8.39 -8.30
CA ALA A 16 0.76 7.01 -8.58
C ALA A 16 -0.46 6.60 -7.75
N ARG A 17 -0.49 6.95 -6.45
CA ARG A 17 -1.64 6.68 -5.58
C ARG A 17 -2.91 7.32 -6.12
N GLU A 18 -2.87 8.60 -6.46
CA GLU A 18 -3.99 9.33 -7.05
C GLU A 18 -4.49 8.65 -8.33
N ILE A 19 -3.60 8.44 -9.30
CA ILE A 19 -3.99 7.89 -10.60
C ILE A 19 -4.53 6.47 -10.51
N PHE A 20 -3.92 5.60 -9.69
CA PHE A 20 -4.42 4.26 -9.47
C PHE A 20 -5.78 4.27 -8.76
N SER A 21 -5.98 5.20 -7.81
CA SER A 21 -7.25 5.34 -7.09
C SER A 21 -8.39 5.82 -7.98
N GLU A 22 -8.10 6.69 -8.95
CA GLU A 22 -9.12 7.28 -9.84
C GLU A 22 -9.44 6.40 -11.05
N ASN A 23 -8.44 5.76 -11.64
CA ASN A 23 -8.56 5.08 -12.93
C ASN A 23 -8.48 3.56 -12.82
N GLY A 24 -8.16 3.05 -11.63
CA GLY A 24 -7.80 1.65 -11.43
C GLY A 24 -6.40 1.31 -11.98
N PHE A 25 -5.91 0.13 -11.64
CA PHE A 25 -4.55 -0.29 -11.99
C PHE A 25 -4.36 -0.42 -13.51
N HIS A 26 -5.33 -1.00 -14.20
CA HIS A 26 -5.22 -1.31 -15.62
C HIS A 26 -5.24 -0.05 -16.50
N SER A 27 -6.19 0.84 -16.27
CA SER A 27 -6.35 2.08 -17.06
C SER A 27 -5.28 3.13 -16.74
N ALA A 28 -4.64 3.05 -15.57
CA ALA A 28 -3.50 3.88 -15.24
C ALA A 28 -2.29 3.59 -16.16
N SER A 29 -1.51 4.65 -16.45
CA SER A 29 -0.31 4.56 -17.27
C SER A 29 0.87 5.31 -16.64
N MET A 30 2.08 4.82 -16.88
CA MET A 30 3.33 5.48 -16.47
C MET A 30 3.40 6.92 -17.01
N LYS A 31 2.90 7.15 -18.24
CA LYS A 31 2.82 8.48 -18.85
C LYS A 31 1.89 9.43 -18.09
N ALA A 32 0.73 8.96 -17.64
CA ALA A 32 -0.18 9.76 -16.84
C ALA A 32 0.45 10.16 -15.50
N ILE A 33 1.20 9.24 -14.87
CA ILE A 33 1.94 9.49 -13.63
C ILE A 33 3.03 10.54 -13.84
N CYS A 34 3.84 10.43 -14.91
CA CYS A 34 4.81 11.47 -15.29
C CYS A 34 4.18 12.85 -15.42
N LYS A 35 3.02 12.91 -16.08
CA LYS A 35 2.28 14.17 -16.29
C LYS A 35 1.79 14.75 -14.97
N SER A 36 1.19 13.92 -14.10
CA SER A 36 0.65 14.36 -12.80
C SER A 36 1.75 14.93 -11.89
N CYS A 37 2.91 14.28 -11.80
CA CYS A 37 4.01 14.78 -10.97
C CYS A 37 5.01 15.68 -11.70
N ALA A 38 4.75 16.09 -12.95
CA ALA A 38 5.60 16.97 -13.76
C ALA A 38 7.07 16.51 -13.86
N ILE A 39 7.29 15.26 -14.25
CA ILE A 39 8.64 14.70 -14.48
C ILE A 39 8.76 14.04 -15.87
N SER A 40 9.99 13.82 -16.31
CA SER A 40 10.25 13.09 -17.55
C SER A 40 10.00 11.58 -17.38
N PRO A 41 9.69 10.85 -18.48
CA PRO A 41 9.65 9.38 -18.46
C PRO A 41 10.97 8.77 -17.99
N GLY A 42 12.12 9.28 -18.43
CA GLY A 42 13.43 8.78 -18.01
C GLY A 42 13.63 8.89 -16.49
N THR A 43 13.21 10.01 -15.89
CA THR A 43 13.23 10.19 -14.43
C THR A 43 12.31 9.19 -13.74
N LEU A 44 11.11 8.95 -14.26
CA LEU A 44 10.20 7.96 -13.67
C LEU A 44 10.79 6.55 -13.74
N TYR A 45 11.26 6.13 -14.91
CA TYR A 45 11.82 4.78 -15.12
C TYR A 45 13.11 4.53 -14.34
N HIS A 46 13.88 5.58 -14.04
CA HIS A 46 15.03 5.49 -13.13
C HIS A 46 14.60 5.14 -11.68
N HIS A 47 13.45 5.62 -11.23
CA HIS A 47 12.92 5.30 -9.89
C HIS A 47 12.08 4.03 -9.86
N PHE A 48 11.26 3.80 -10.88
CA PHE A 48 10.30 2.70 -10.94
C PHE A 48 10.16 2.20 -12.38
N ILE A 49 10.56 0.95 -12.59
CA ILE A 49 10.57 0.33 -13.92
C ILE A 49 9.17 -0.04 -14.44
N SER A 50 8.17 -0.15 -13.55
CA SER A 50 6.81 -0.58 -13.92
C SER A 50 5.73 -0.11 -12.93
N LYS A 51 4.46 -0.32 -13.28
CA LYS A 51 3.31 -0.04 -12.39
C LYS A 51 3.30 -0.96 -11.17
N GLU A 52 3.74 -2.21 -11.32
CA GLU A 52 3.88 -3.19 -10.26
C GLU A 52 4.97 -2.75 -9.26
N ALA A 53 6.09 -2.19 -9.73
CA ALA A 53 7.12 -1.64 -8.85
C ALA A 53 6.60 -0.45 -8.03
N LEU A 54 5.72 0.38 -8.60
CA LEU A 54 5.04 1.45 -7.87
C LEU A 54 4.07 0.88 -6.81
N ILE A 55 3.23 -0.09 -7.16
CA ILE A 55 2.34 -0.78 -6.21
C ILE A 55 3.16 -1.38 -5.07
N GLN A 56 4.26 -2.07 -5.37
CA GLN A 56 5.10 -2.68 -4.35
C GLN A 56 5.63 -1.65 -3.35
N ALA A 57 6.15 -0.53 -3.85
CA ALA A 57 6.64 0.55 -3.00
C ALA A 57 5.53 1.19 -2.16
N ILE A 58 4.33 1.32 -2.71
CA ILE A 58 3.14 1.79 -1.99
C ILE A 58 2.76 0.82 -0.87
N ILE A 59 2.67 -0.48 -1.18
CA ILE A 59 2.35 -1.55 -0.23
C ILE A 59 3.33 -1.52 0.95
N LEU A 60 4.63 -1.38 0.69
CA LEU A 60 5.69 -1.31 1.71
C LEU A 60 5.59 -0.05 2.56
N GLN A 61 5.35 1.12 1.95
CA GLN A 61 5.16 2.37 2.70
C GLN A 61 3.93 2.31 3.62
N ASP A 62 2.86 1.67 3.16
CA ASP A 62 1.64 1.49 3.95
C ASP A 62 1.85 0.48 5.09
N GLN A 63 2.65 -0.56 4.84
CA GLN A 63 3.05 -1.50 5.87
C GLN A 63 3.91 -0.84 6.94
N GLU A 64 4.93 -0.08 6.57
CA GLU A 64 5.78 0.64 7.51
C GLU A 64 4.98 1.63 8.37
N ARG A 65 4.05 2.37 7.76
CA ARG A 65 3.13 3.26 8.49
C ARG A 65 2.22 2.50 9.46
N ALA A 66 1.72 1.32 9.07
CA ALA A 66 0.93 0.48 9.96
C ALA A 66 1.78 -0.05 11.13
N LEU A 67 2.98 -0.57 10.85
CA LEU A 67 3.91 -1.11 11.85
C LEU A 67 4.42 -0.04 12.83
N ALA A 68 4.64 1.19 12.38
CA ALA A 68 5.02 2.29 13.26
C ALA A 68 3.97 2.61 14.33
N ARG A 69 2.68 2.31 14.08
CA ARG A 69 1.60 2.44 15.07
C ARG A 69 1.62 1.30 16.11
N PHE A 70 2.33 0.21 15.84
CA PHE A 70 2.40 -1.00 16.67
C PHE A 70 3.70 -1.12 17.47
N ARG A 71 4.29 0.01 17.90
CA ARG A 71 5.51 -0.01 18.73
C ARG A 71 5.33 -0.72 20.08
N GLU A 72 4.09 -0.96 20.52
CA GLU A 72 3.80 -1.76 21.72
C GLU A 72 3.01 -3.04 21.38
N PRO A 73 3.20 -4.13 22.14
CA PRO A 73 2.49 -5.39 21.93
C PRO A 73 0.97 -5.18 21.99
N ILE A 74 0.29 -5.60 20.92
CA ILE A 74 -1.16 -5.53 20.85
C ILE A 74 -1.73 -6.77 21.54
N GLU A 75 -2.26 -6.63 22.76
CA GLU A 75 -2.97 -7.71 23.43
C GLU A 75 -4.42 -7.83 22.93
N GLY A 76 -4.84 -9.07 22.65
CA GLY A 76 -6.18 -9.57 22.30
C GLY A 76 -7.30 -8.59 21.90
N ILE A 77 -7.76 -7.74 22.82
CA ILE A 77 -8.89 -6.82 22.61
C ILE A 77 -8.47 -5.62 21.74
N HIS A 78 -7.25 -5.13 21.91
CA HIS A 78 -6.72 -4.01 21.13
C HIS A 78 -6.48 -4.33 19.65
N PHE A 79 -6.30 -5.61 19.30
CA PHE A 79 -6.08 -6.01 17.89
C PHE A 79 -7.37 -5.97 17.08
N VAL A 80 -8.48 -6.46 17.66
CA VAL A 80 -9.79 -6.38 17.02
C VAL A 80 -10.22 -4.93 16.89
N ASP A 81 -10.05 -4.12 17.95
CA ASP A 81 -10.33 -2.69 17.91
C ASP A 81 -9.47 -1.98 16.85
N TYR A 82 -8.18 -2.29 16.76
CA TYR A 82 -7.32 -1.77 15.69
C TYR A 82 -7.80 -2.19 14.29
N MET A 83 -8.20 -3.45 14.11
CA MET A 83 -8.70 -3.92 12.82
C MET A 83 -9.97 -3.19 12.43
N VAL A 84 -10.89 -2.97 13.39
CA VAL A 84 -12.12 -2.20 13.19
C VAL A 84 -11.80 -0.73 12.93
N GLU A 85 -10.95 -0.08 13.71
CA GLU A 85 -10.50 1.30 13.49
C GLU A 85 -9.79 1.46 12.16
N SER A 86 -9.00 0.47 11.73
CA SER A 86 -8.33 0.49 10.43
C SER A 86 -9.36 0.40 9.31
N ILE A 87 -10.32 -0.51 9.39
CA ILE A 87 -11.44 -0.60 8.44
C ILE A 87 -12.28 0.67 8.43
N VAL A 88 -12.58 1.25 9.59
CA VAL A 88 -13.33 2.50 9.71
C VAL A 88 -12.52 3.68 9.20
N SER A 89 -11.21 3.74 9.43
CA SER A 89 -10.32 4.78 8.90
C SER A 89 -10.26 4.76 7.36
N LEU A 90 -10.35 3.57 6.74
CA LEU A 90 -10.57 3.43 5.30
C LEU A 90 -11.88 4.09 4.83
N THR A 91 -12.81 4.38 5.73
CA THR A 91 -14.06 5.14 5.44
C THR A 91 -13.99 6.62 5.85
N HIS A 92 -12.86 7.09 6.43
CA HIS A 92 -12.66 8.46 6.87
C HIS A 92 -11.49 9.22 6.19
N GLU A 93 -10.52 8.55 5.54
CA GLU A 93 -9.43 9.24 4.81
C GLU A 93 -9.90 9.99 3.54
N ALA A 94 -9.19 11.02 3.06
CA ALA A 94 -9.56 11.70 1.82
C ALA A 94 -9.67 10.69 0.63
N PHE A 95 -10.69 10.85 -0.20
CA PHE A 95 -11.21 9.91 -1.21
C PHE A 95 -10.14 9.13 -2.02
N GLY A 96 -8.97 9.71 -2.30
CA GLY A 96 -7.87 9.09 -3.06
C GLY A 96 -7.05 8.01 -2.33
N GLN A 97 -6.95 7.99 -1.00
CA GLN A 97 -6.26 6.90 -0.29
C GLN A 97 -7.13 5.63 -0.17
N ARG A 98 -8.46 5.79 -0.08
CA ARG A 98 -9.43 4.69 0.12
C ARG A 98 -9.53 3.77 -1.09
N ALA A 99 -9.64 4.34 -2.28
CA ALA A 99 -9.83 3.56 -3.50
C ALA A 99 -8.61 2.68 -3.80
N LEU A 100 -7.40 3.10 -3.39
CA LEU A 100 -6.21 2.37 -3.74
C LEU A 100 -6.04 1.02 -3.03
N VAL A 101 -6.37 0.91 -1.74
CA VAL A 101 -6.21 -0.37 -1.02
C VAL A 101 -7.15 -1.43 -1.58
N VAL A 102 -8.42 -1.06 -1.80
CA VAL A 102 -9.42 -1.94 -2.41
C VAL A 102 -9.03 -2.29 -3.84
N GLU A 103 -8.53 -1.32 -4.60
CA GLU A 103 -8.03 -1.54 -5.96
C GLU A 103 -6.86 -2.52 -6.00
N ILE A 104 -5.86 -2.37 -5.11
CA ILE A 104 -4.72 -3.29 -5.02
C ILE A 104 -5.18 -4.70 -4.64
N MET A 105 -6.13 -4.83 -3.70
CA MET A 105 -6.70 -6.13 -3.35
C MET A 105 -7.45 -6.76 -4.52
N ALA A 106 -8.29 -5.99 -5.20
CA ALA A 106 -9.03 -6.44 -6.38
C ALA A 106 -8.07 -6.83 -7.52
N GLU A 107 -6.99 -6.10 -7.71
CA GLU A 107 -5.95 -6.41 -8.69
C GLU A 107 -5.21 -7.71 -8.34
N GLY A 108 -4.94 -7.95 -7.06
CA GLY A 108 -4.37 -9.22 -6.59
C GLY A 108 -5.22 -10.44 -6.94
N MET A 109 -6.53 -10.30 -7.13
CA MET A 109 -7.38 -11.42 -7.59
C MET A 109 -7.12 -11.81 -9.04
N ARG A 110 -6.54 -10.91 -9.85
CA ARG A 110 -6.30 -11.09 -11.29
C ARG A 110 -4.82 -11.16 -11.65
N ASN A 111 -3.96 -10.55 -10.84
CA ASN A 111 -2.53 -10.41 -11.09
C ASN A 111 -1.72 -11.19 -10.03
N PRO A 112 -1.12 -12.34 -10.39
CA PRO A 112 -0.37 -13.18 -9.46
C PRO A 112 0.82 -12.49 -8.80
N GLN A 113 1.43 -11.51 -9.48
CA GLN A 113 2.55 -10.76 -8.92
C GLN A 113 2.08 -9.83 -7.80
N VAL A 114 0.95 -9.15 -7.98
CA VAL A 114 0.33 -8.31 -6.94
C VAL A 114 -0.18 -9.17 -5.78
N ALA A 115 -0.76 -10.34 -6.07
CA ALA A 115 -1.14 -11.31 -5.05
C ALA A 115 0.04 -11.75 -4.17
N ALA A 116 1.19 -12.05 -4.80
CA ALA A 116 2.41 -12.42 -4.08
C ALA A 116 2.92 -11.28 -3.19
N MET A 117 2.88 -10.03 -3.66
CA MET A 117 3.23 -8.85 -2.85
C MET A 117 2.33 -8.71 -1.61
N LEU A 118 1.02 -8.88 -1.78
CA LEU A 118 0.06 -8.84 -0.67
C LEU A 118 0.29 -9.98 0.33
N LYS A 119 0.57 -11.20 -0.16
CA LYS A 119 0.90 -12.35 0.69
C LYS A 119 2.17 -12.11 1.50
N ASN A 120 3.22 -11.57 0.88
CA ASN A 120 4.47 -11.25 1.57
C ASN A 120 4.24 -10.18 2.66
N LYS A 121 3.48 -9.12 2.36
CA LYS A 121 3.07 -8.13 3.37
C LYS A 121 2.33 -8.77 4.54
N HIS A 122 1.39 -9.69 4.28
CA HIS A 122 0.64 -10.38 5.33
C HIS A 122 1.57 -11.20 6.23
N MET A 123 2.46 -12.02 5.64
CA MET A 123 3.40 -12.87 6.38
C MET A 123 4.28 -12.07 7.35
N THR A 124 4.84 -10.94 6.91
CA THR A 124 5.66 -10.07 7.78
C THR A 124 4.85 -9.48 8.94
N ILE A 125 3.58 -9.11 8.72
CA ILE A 125 2.73 -8.61 9.81
C ILE A 125 2.44 -9.75 10.79
N THR A 126 2.12 -10.94 10.30
CA THR A 126 1.82 -12.12 11.12
C THR A 126 2.99 -12.57 11.98
N GLU A 127 4.24 -12.48 11.49
CA GLU A 127 5.46 -12.79 12.26
C GLU A 127 5.72 -11.82 13.41
N LEU A 128 5.21 -10.59 13.30
CA LEU A 128 5.34 -9.55 14.33
C LEU A 128 4.21 -9.60 15.37
N LEU A 129 3.16 -10.39 15.13
CA LEU A 129 2.06 -10.58 16.07
C LEU A 129 2.43 -11.63 17.13
N PRO A 130 2.09 -11.42 18.41
CA PRO A 130 2.27 -12.44 19.45
C PRO A 130 1.59 -13.75 19.07
N SER A 131 2.17 -14.89 19.44
CA SER A 131 1.76 -16.25 19.05
C SER A 131 0.29 -16.64 19.38
N GLY A 132 -0.47 -15.78 20.06
CA GLY A 132 -1.90 -15.93 20.35
C GLY A 132 -2.86 -15.17 19.40
N CYS A 133 -2.37 -14.29 18.52
CA CYS A 133 -3.21 -13.49 17.61
C CYS A 133 -3.46 -14.15 16.25
N VAL A 134 -2.75 -15.23 15.92
CA VAL A 134 -2.83 -15.91 14.62
C VAL A 134 -3.62 -17.20 14.78
N MET A 135 -4.79 -17.26 14.14
CA MET A 135 -5.55 -18.52 14.05
C MET A 135 -4.68 -19.58 13.38
N PRO A 136 -4.52 -20.77 13.97
CA PRO A 136 -3.68 -21.81 13.38
C PRO A 136 -4.22 -22.14 11.99
N SER A 137 -3.38 -21.89 10.98
CA SER A 137 -3.64 -22.29 9.60
C SER A 137 -3.90 -23.79 9.59
N LYS A 138 -5.15 -24.20 9.35
CA LYS A 138 -5.48 -25.59 9.10
C LYS A 138 -4.71 -26.00 7.86
N LYS A 139 -3.64 -26.78 8.03
CA LYS A 139 -2.98 -27.48 6.93
C LYS A 139 -4.09 -28.22 6.16
N ALA A 140 -4.28 -27.84 4.90
CA ALA A 140 -5.13 -28.57 3.99
C ALA A 140 -4.62 -30.02 3.94
N ARG A 141 -5.53 -30.97 4.18
CA ARG A 141 -5.28 -32.41 4.04
C ARG A 141 -5.08 -32.76 2.57
#